data_AF-A0AAQ3XG02-F1
#
_entry.id   AF-A0AAQ3XG02-F1
#
_cell.length_a   1.000
_cell.length_b   1.000
_cell.length_c   1.000
_cell.angle_alpha   90.00
_cell.angle_beta   90.00
_cell.angle_gamma   90.00
#
_symmetry.space_group_name_H-M   'P 1'
#
loop_
_entity.id
_entity.type
_entity.pdbx_description
1 polymer ?
#
loop_
_entity_poly.entity_id
_entity_poly.type
_entity_poly.pdbx_seq_one_letter_code
_entity_poly.pdbx_strand_id
1 'polypeptide(L)' 'MMSLKKEEFLALTQGAMTVSEYRDKFLQLSRYCPEEVNTDPKKQYRFLKGLVDSLRYQLMNHSFPNCQHLID' A
#
# COMPACT_ATOMS: atom_id res chain seq x y z
N MET A 1 -15.64 -9.49 -13.90
CA MET A 1 -15.43 -10.09 -12.57
C MET A 1 -14.14 -9.55 -11.99
N MET A 2 -14.10 -9.20 -10.70
CA MET A 2 -12.83 -8.99 -10.02
C MET A 2 -12.11 -10.34 -9.92
N SER A 3 -10.78 -10.34 -10.07
CA SER A 3 -9.97 -11.52 -9.79
C SER A 3 -9.79 -11.65 -8.27
N LEU A 4 -9.63 -12.88 -7.76
CA LEU A 4 -9.32 -13.13 -6.35
C LEU A 4 -8.13 -12.30 -5.86
N LYS A 5 -7.13 -12.12 -6.72
CA LYS A 5 -5.94 -11.30 -6.41
C LYS A 5 -6.25 -9.82 -6.27
N LYS A 6 -7.24 -9.30 -7.02
CA LYS A 6 -7.71 -7.92 -6.88
C LYS A 6 -8.45 -7.69 -5.57
N GLU A 7 -9.29 -8.64 -5.17
CA GLU A 7 -9.98 -8.58 -3.87
C GLU A 7 -8.96 -8.64 -2.72
N GLU A 8 -7.97 -9.54 -2.83
CA GLU A 8 -6.87 -9.66 -1.86
C GLU A 8 -6.07 -8.34 -1.75
N PHE A 9 -5.76 -7.69 -2.87
CA PHE A 9 -5.08 -6.41 -2.87
C PHE A 9 -5.91 -5.29 -2.23
N LEU A 10 -7.21 -5.22 -2.53
CA LEU A 10 -8.10 -4.19 -2.02
C LEU A 10 -8.38 -4.33 -0.51
N ALA A 11 -8.33 -5.57 0.00
CA ALA A 11 -8.49 -5.89 1.41
C ALA A 11 -7.16 -5.92 2.20
N LEU A 12 -6.01 -5.71 1.53
CA LEU A 12 -4.69 -5.81 2.15
C LEU A 12 -4.50 -4.72 3.21
N THR A 13 -4.29 -5.17 4.45
CA THR A 13 -3.87 -4.34 5.58
C THR A 13 -2.58 -4.90 6.18
N GLN A 14 -1.82 -4.07 6.90
CA GLN A 14 -0.60 -4.46 7.59
C GLN A 14 -0.91 -5.52 8.66
N GLY A 15 -1.98 -5.34 9.43
CA GLY A 15 -2.38 -6.27 10.48
C GLY A 15 -1.22 -6.53 11.46
N ALA A 16 -0.91 -7.81 11.70
CA ALA A 16 0.20 -8.23 12.55
C ALA A 16 1.57 -8.29 11.82
N MET A 17 1.62 -7.95 10.53
CA MET A 17 2.86 -7.99 9.76
C MET A 17 3.78 -6.82 10.12
N THR A 18 5.08 -7.06 9.98
CA THR A 18 6.04 -5.97 9.93
C THR A 18 5.78 -5.08 8.71
N VAL A 19 6.27 -3.83 8.74
CA VAL A 19 6.13 -2.90 7.61
C VAL A 19 6.78 -3.48 6.34
N SER A 20 7.91 -4.17 6.48
CA SER A 20 8.60 -4.82 5.35
C SER A 20 7.77 -5.94 4.73
N GLU A 21 7.19 -6.82 5.54
CA GLU A 21 6.33 -7.90 5.03
C GLU A 21 5.06 -7.35 4.36
N TYR A 22 4.46 -6.32 4.94
CA TYR A 22 3.32 -5.63 4.33
C TYR A 22 3.69 -5.00 2.98
N ARG A 23 4.83 -4.31 2.91
CA ARG A 23 5.37 -3.73 1.67
C ARG A 23 5.58 -4.78 0.59
N ASP A 24 6.22 -5.89 0.92
CA ASP A 24 6.52 -6.93 -0.08
C ASP A 24 5.22 -7.55 -0.62
N LYS A 25 4.23 -7.81 0.25
CA LYS A 25 2.89 -8.25 -0.19
C LYS A 25 2.18 -7.19 -1.03
N PHE A 26 2.26 -5.92 -0.65
CA PHE A 26 1.66 -4.83 -1.42
C PHE A 26 2.26 -4.77 -2.83
N LEU A 27 3.59 -4.82 -2.95
CA LEU A 27 4.27 -4.82 -4.25
C LEU A 27 3.92 -6.05 -5.08
N GLN A 28 3.84 -7.24 -4.46
CA GLN A 28 3.45 -8.48 -5.14
C GLN A 28 2.02 -8.40 -5.68
N LEU A 29 1.05 -7.97 -4.85
CA LEU A 29 -0.36 -7.94 -5.21
C LEU A 29 -0.69 -6.78 -6.16
N SER A 30 0.03 -5.66 -6.09
CA SER A 30 -0.15 -4.52 -6.98
C SER A 30 0.03 -4.86 -8.47
N ARG A 31 0.80 -5.91 -8.78
CA ARG A 31 1.01 -6.41 -10.15
C ARG A 31 -0.29 -6.92 -10.80
N TYR A 32 -1.27 -7.34 -10.00
CA TYR A 32 -2.56 -7.82 -10.48
C TYR A 32 -3.59 -6.70 -10.64
N CYS A 33 -3.30 -5.49 -10.16
CA CYS A 33 -4.21 -4.34 -10.16
C CYS A 33 -3.47 -3.05 -10.53
N PRO A 34 -2.82 -2.99 -11.70
CA PRO A 34 -2.07 -1.81 -12.10
C PRO A 34 -2.92 -0.54 -12.08
N GLU A 35 -4.23 -0.61 -12.36
CA GLU A 35 -5.17 0.51 -12.33
C GLU A 35 -5.34 1.18 -10.96
N GLU A 36 -5.12 0.42 -9.88
CA GLU A 36 -5.22 0.89 -8.50
C GLU A 36 -3.94 1.60 -8.03
N VAL A 37 -2.83 1.39 -8.73
CA VAL A 37 -1.49 1.92 -8.40
C VAL A 37 -0.81 2.62 -9.58
N ASN A 38 -1.57 3.01 -10.61
CA ASN A 38 -1.03 3.53 -11.86
C ASN A 38 -0.42 4.93 -11.75
N THR A 39 -0.60 5.60 -10.61
CA THR A 39 0.03 6.89 -10.31
C THR A 39 0.63 6.84 -8.91
N ASP A 40 1.71 7.58 -8.69
CA ASP A 40 2.35 7.68 -7.38
C ASP A 40 1.38 8.09 -6.27
N PRO A 41 0.50 9.12 -6.45
CA PRO A 41 -0.48 9.48 -5.43
C PRO A 41 -1.44 8.35 -5.08
N LYS A 42 -1.92 7.58 -6.07
CA LYS A 42 -2.80 6.42 -5.81
C LYS A 42 -2.06 5.33 -5.06
N LYS A 43 -0.82 5.04 -5.46
CA LYS A 43 0.02 4.01 -4.84
C LYS A 43 0.34 4.38 -3.38
N GLN A 44 0.74 5.63 -3.13
CA GLN A 44 0.96 6.16 -1.77
C GLN A 44 -0.32 6.10 -0.93
N TYR A 45 -1.44 6.57 -1.46
CA TYR A 45 -2.72 6.52 -0.74
C TYR A 45 -3.12 5.10 -0.36
N ARG A 46 -2.98 4.14 -1.30
CA ARG A 46 -3.29 2.73 -1.05
C ARG A 46 -2.39 2.12 0.00
N PHE A 47 -1.08 2.39 -0.07
CA PHE A 47 -0.11 1.91 0.91
C PHE A 47 -0.40 2.48 2.30
N LEU A 48 -0.55 3.80 2.43
CA LEU A 48 -0.86 4.46 3.71
C LEU A 48 -2.18 3.97 4.31
N LYS A 49 -3.20 3.74 3.48
CA LYS A 49 -4.52 3.27 3.94
C LYS A 49 -4.46 1.87 4.56
N GLY A 50 -3.53 1.01 4.12
CA GLY A 50 -3.39 -0.32 4.67
C GLY A 50 -2.44 -0.42 5.86
N LEU A 51 -1.66 0.61 6.18
CA LEU A 51 -0.83 0.64 7.39
C LEU A 51 -1.67 0.68 8.66
N VAL A 52 -1.10 0.21 9.77
CA VAL A 52 -1.71 0.40 11.09
C VAL A 52 -1.86 1.89 11.40
N ASP A 53 -2.94 2.24 12.12
CA ASP A 53 -3.33 3.64 12.33
C ASP A 53 -2.20 4.50 12.93
N SER A 54 -1.45 3.98 13.90
CA SER A 54 -0.34 4.72 14.52
C SER A 54 0.74 5.14 13.51
N LEU A 55 1.19 4.22 12.65
CA LEU A 55 2.17 4.51 11.60
C LEU A 55 1.57 5.39 10.50
N ARG A 56 0.31 5.14 10.13
CA ARG A 56 -0.40 5.95 9.15
C ARG A 56 -0.48 7.41 9.59
N TYR A 57 -0.86 7.69 10.84
CA TYR A 57 -0.93 9.06 11.36
C TYR A 57 0.44 9.73 11.39
N GLN A 58 1.49 8.99 11.77
CA GLN A 58 2.86 9.52 11.75
C GLN A 58 3.27 9.92 10.32
N LEU A 59 3.06 9.03 9.34
CA LEU A 59 3.48 9.26 7.96
C LEU A 59 2.59 10.25 7.20
N MET A 60 1.31 10.40 7.55
CA MET A 60 0.42 11.41 6.95
C MET A 60 0.87 12.85 7.24
N ASN A 61 1.65 13.07 8.30
CA ASN A 61 2.22 14.38 8.62
C ASN A 61 3.52 14.66 7.84
N HIS A 62 4.01 13.70 7.05
CA HIS A 62 5.19 13.84 6.20
C HIS A 62 4.80 13.85 4.72
N SER A 63 5.41 14.75 3.96
CA SER A 63 5.28 14.77 2.50
C SER A 63 6.40 13.93 1.89
N PHE A 64 6.03 12.97 1.03
CA PHE A 64 6.97 12.13 0.31
C PHE A 64 6.93 12.47 -1.19
N PRO A 65 8.09 12.66 -1.84
CA PRO A 65 8.15 13.06 -3.25
C PRO A 65 7.60 12.00 -4.20
N ASN A 66 7.68 10.71 -3.84
CA ASN A 66 7.11 9.61 -4.61
C ASN A 66 6.87 8.38 -3.72
N CYS A 67 6.26 7.33 -4.26
CA CYS A 67 5.95 6.13 -3.49
C CYS A 67 7.21 5.37 -3.04
N GLN A 68 8.32 5.44 -3.79
CA GLN A 68 9.56 4.76 -3.42
C GLN A 68 10.10 5.26 -2.07
N HIS A 69 10.09 6.58 -1.85
CA HIS A 69 10.53 7.19 -0.59
C HIS A 69 9.60 6.91 0.60
N LEU A 70 8.36 6.48 0.34
CA LEU A 70 7.41 6.11 1.38
C LEU A 70 7.56 4.64 1.81
N ILE A 71 7.97 3.78 0.87
CA ILE A 71 8.05 2.32 1.09
C ILE A 71 9.46 1.85 1.46
N ASP A 72 10.49 2.68 1.28
CA ASP A 72 11.86 2.40 1.71
C ASP A 72 12.12 2.88 3.14
#